data_AF-A0AAD7FL15-F1
#
_entry.id   AF-A0AAD7FL15-F1
#
_cell.length_a   1.000
_cell.length_b   1.000
_cell.length_c   1.000
_cell.angle_alpha   90.00
_cell.angle_beta   90.00
_cell.angle_gamma   90.00
#
_symmetry.space_group_name_H-M   'P 1'
#
loop_
_entity.id
_entity.type
_entity.pdbx_description
1 polymer ?
#
loop_
_entity_poly.entity_id
_entity_poly.type
_entity_poly.pdbx_seq_one_letter_code
_entity_poly.pdbx_strand_id
1 'polypeptide(L)'
;MPPPPNWPDHVAYLSACVYHSSVSNETRAFLDGGSKSISTQKPTVVTIRRISSSDHPACGQFGLFAARKILANEHLLDYIGEIHCDERDDSDYDLSLWRGGEINVGIDASVRGNEGRFINDYRGIHEKPNAMFVDTRAPSGELRMEVKSSRLIKKGEEITVSYGKGWWQAR
;
A
#
# COMPACT_ATOMS: atom_id res chain seq x y z
N MET A 1 -0.98 10.85 14.33
CA MET A 1 -2.40 10.47 14.36
C MET A 1 -2.52 9.14 15.07
N PRO A 2 -3.58 8.88 15.85
CA PRO A 2 -3.81 7.55 16.40
C PRO A 2 -4.01 6.54 15.25
N PRO A 3 -3.63 5.27 15.45
CA PRO A 3 -3.90 4.23 14.48
C PRO A 3 -5.41 4.01 14.29
N PRO A 4 -5.86 3.54 13.11
CA PRO A 4 -7.26 3.21 12.87
C PRO A 4 -7.70 2.00 13.70
N PRO A 5 -9.01 1.75 13.86
CA PRO A 5 -9.51 0.52 14.46
C PRO A 5 -8.95 -0.73 13.76
N ASN A 6 -8.74 -1.81 14.53
CA ASN A 6 -8.17 -3.09 14.07
C ASN A 6 -6.71 -3.02 13.60
N TRP A 7 -5.99 -1.95 13.93
CA TRP A 7 -4.56 -1.88 13.71
C TRP A 7 -3.80 -2.81 14.69
N PRO A 8 -2.71 -3.49 14.28
CA PRO A 8 -1.97 -4.40 15.15
C PRO A 8 -1.04 -3.64 16.10
N ASP A 9 -0.99 -4.04 17.37
CA ASP A 9 -0.19 -3.35 18.40
C ASP A 9 1.33 -3.39 18.16
N HIS A 10 1.81 -4.36 17.37
CA HIS A 10 3.23 -4.55 17.07
C HIS A 10 3.69 -3.84 15.78
N VAL A 11 2.80 -3.13 15.07
CA VAL A 11 3.12 -2.41 13.84
C VAL A 11 2.98 -0.91 14.09
N ALA A 12 4.00 -0.12 13.76
CA ALA A 12 3.90 1.33 13.90
C ALA A 12 3.01 1.96 12.81
N TYR A 13 2.00 2.73 13.19
CA TYR A 13 1.18 3.47 12.23
C TYR A 13 1.89 4.74 11.74
N LEU A 14 1.94 4.93 10.43
CA LEU A 14 2.59 6.04 9.76
C LEU A 14 1.58 6.83 8.92
N SER A 15 1.75 8.16 8.88
CA SER A 15 1.01 9.05 7.97
C SER A 15 1.82 9.53 6.77
N ALA A 16 3.10 9.15 6.70
CA ALA A 16 4.03 9.38 5.59
C ALA A 16 5.14 8.32 5.64
N CYS A 17 5.77 8.03 4.50
CA CYS A 17 6.90 7.10 4.46
C CYS A 17 8.08 7.64 5.28
N VAL A 18 8.90 6.71 5.77
CA VAL A 18 10.18 7.02 6.42
C VAL A 18 11.31 6.36 5.64
N TYR A 19 12.50 6.94 5.66
CA TYR A 19 13.66 6.39 4.94
C TYR A 19 14.50 5.47 5.85
N HIS A 20 14.81 4.27 5.37
CA HIS A 20 15.85 3.41 5.91
C HIS A 20 17.25 4.01 5.65
N SER A 21 18.26 3.54 6.39
CA SER A 21 19.66 3.99 6.23
C SER A 21 20.29 3.53 4.91
N SER A 22 19.72 2.52 4.24
CA SER A 22 20.18 2.06 2.92
C SER A 22 19.93 3.08 1.81
N VAL A 23 19.04 4.07 2.02
CA VAL A 23 18.67 5.05 0.99
C VAL A 23 19.62 6.24 1.03
N SER A 24 20.45 6.39 -0.01
CA SER A 24 21.41 7.48 -0.13
C SER A 24 20.73 8.86 -0.24
N ASN A 25 21.48 9.93 0.01
CA ASN A 25 20.96 11.29 -0.10
C ASN A 25 20.55 11.66 -1.53
N GLU A 26 21.27 11.15 -2.52
CA GLU A 26 20.97 11.32 -3.94
C GLU A 26 19.63 10.66 -4.29
N THR A 27 19.41 9.42 -3.81
CA THR A 27 18.14 8.72 -4.01
C THR A 27 17.00 9.42 -3.28
N ARG A 28 17.21 9.90 -2.04
CA ARG A 28 16.19 10.70 -1.32
C ARG A 28 15.81 11.96 -2.09
N ALA A 29 16.79 12.70 -2.62
CA ALA A 29 16.53 13.90 -3.41
C ALA A 29 15.73 13.60 -4.70
N PHE A 30 16.03 12.47 -5.36
CA PHE A 30 15.26 11.99 -6.50
C PHE A 30 13.79 11.68 -6.12
N LEU A 31 13.60 10.98 -4.99
CA LEU A 31 12.30 10.55 -4.50
C LEU A 31 11.44 11.72 -3.97
N ASP A 32 12.00 12.63 -3.18
CA ASP A 32 11.26 13.75 -2.57
C ASP A 32 10.84 14.81 -3.59
N GLY A 33 11.62 14.98 -4.67
CA GLY A 33 11.43 16.05 -5.62
C GLY A 33 11.82 17.43 -5.08
N GLY A 34 11.20 18.49 -5.63
CA GLY A 34 11.68 19.86 -5.46
C GLY A 34 10.88 20.74 -4.48
N SER A 35 9.73 20.29 -3.97
CA SER A 35 8.89 21.11 -3.09
C SER A 35 8.10 20.28 -2.09
N LYS A 36 8.04 20.74 -0.84
CA LYS A 36 7.22 20.08 0.19
C LYS A 36 5.73 20.31 -0.10
N SER A 37 5.00 19.24 -0.35
CA SER A 37 3.54 19.26 -0.45
C SER A 37 2.93 19.43 0.95
N ILE A 38 1.95 20.34 1.08
CA ILE A 38 1.08 20.40 2.26
C ILE A 38 -0.02 19.34 2.05
N SER A 39 0.07 18.22 2.77
CA SER A 39 -0.97 17.20 2.77
C SER A 39 -2.23 17.73 3.48
N THR A 40 -3.31 17.92 2.72
CA THR A 40 -4.64 18.11 3.30
C THR A 40 -5.22 16.74 3.62
N GLN A 41 -5.50 16.48 4.91
CA GLN A 41 -6.06 15.22 5.35
C GLN A 41 -7.44 15.01 4.71
N LYS A 42 -7.53 14.12 3.74
CA LYS A 42 -8.80 13.66 3.18
C LYS A 42 -9.41 12.61 4.14
N PRO A 43 -10.75 12.56 4.25
CA PRO A 43 -11.42 11.49 4.99
C PRO A 43 -11.04 10.12 4.43
N THR A 44 -10.75 9.16 5.30
CA THR A 44 -10.41 7.79 4.91
C THR A 44 -11.59 7.15 4.17
N VAL A 45 -11.36 6.62 2.98
CA VAL A 45 -12.38 5.91 2.17
C VAL A 45 -12.40 4.41 2.43
N VAL A 46 -11.56 3.96 3.36
CA VAL A 46 -11.29 2.55 3.66
C VAL A 46 -11.48 2.25 5.15
N THR A 47 -11.63 0.97 5.47
CA THR A 47 -11.67 0.45 6.84
C THR A 47 -11.04 -0.94 6.91
N ILE A 48 -10.36 -1.24 8.02
CA ILE A 48 -9.75 -2.55 8.26
C ILE A 48 -10.78 -3.43 8.96
N ARG A 49 -11.01 -4.65 8.46
CA ARG A 49 -11.94 -5.61 9.06
C ARG A 49 -11.33 -6.99 9.15
N ARG A 50 -11.65 -7.70 10.23
CA ARG A 50 -11.31 -9.12 10.38
C ARG A 50 -12.13 -9.95 9.39
N ILE A 51 -11.49 -10.93 8.78
CA ILE A 51 -12.10 -11.86 7.84
C ILE A 51 -12.45 -13.14 8.57
N SER A 52 -13.74 -13.48 8.61
CA SER A 52 -14.25 -14.66 9.33
C SER A 52 -14.84 -15.73 8.43
N SER A 53 -14.93 -15.47 7.12
CA SER A 53 -15.48 -16.45 6.16
C SER A 53 -14.47 -17.58 5.94
N SER A 54 -14.89 -18.82 6.17
CA SER A 54 -14.03 -20.02 6.00
C SER A 54 -13.55 -20.22 4.57
N ASP A 55 -14.32 -19.74 3.59
CA ASP A 55 -13.99 -19.89 2.16
C ASP A 55 -13.02 -18.81 1.68
N HIS A 56 -12.67 -17.86 2.54
CA HIS A 56 -11.75 -16.79 2.21
C HIS A 56 -10.29 -17.23 2.40
N PRO A 57 -9.38 -17.02 1.42
CA PRO A 57 -7.96 -17.42 1.55
C PRO A 57 -7.27 -16.85 2.80
N ALA A 58 -7.60 -15.61 3.16
CA ALA A 58 -7.13 -14.92 4.36
C ALA A 58 -8.05 -15.08 5.59
N CYS A 59 -8.78 -16.20 5.71
CA CYS A 59 -9.66 -16.45 6.87
C CYS A 59 -8.87 -16.37 8.19
N GLY A 60 -9.40 -15.61 9.15
CA GLY A 60 -8.77 -15.35 10.45
C GLY A 60 -7.85 -14.13 10.47
N GLN A 61 -7.44 -13.64 9.30
CA GLN A 61 -6.62 -12.43 9.12
C GLN A 61 -7.53 -11.18 8.94
N PHE A 62 -6.95 -10.10 8.40
CA PHE A 62 -7.62 -8.84 8.15
C PHE A 62 -7.58 -8.48 6.66
N GLY A 63 -8.56 -7.70 6.21
CA GLY A 63 -8.61 -7.15 4.86
C GLY A 63 -8.96 -5.67 4.88
N LEU A 64 -8.71 -5.00 3.76
CA LEU A 64 -9.09 -3.62 3.53
C LEU A 64 -10.43 -3.53 2.79
N PHE A 65 -11.39 -2.79 3.33
CA PHE A 65 -12.75 -2.69 2.80
C PHE A 65 -13.15 -1.24 2.52
N ALA A 66 -14.01 -1.04 1.52
CA ALA A 66 -14.50 0.29 1.19
C ALA A 66 -15.48 0.82 2.27
N ALA A 67 -15.16 1.95 2.88
CA ALA A 67 -16.02 2.59 3.90
C ALA A 67 -17.25 3.29 3.28
N ARG A 68 -17.17 3.61 1.98
CA ARG A 68 -18.25 4.16 1.15
C ARG A 68 -18.18 3.59 -0.26
N LYS A 69 -19.11 3.99 -1.13
CA LYS A 69 -18.97 3.76 -2.57
C LYS A 69 -17.74 4.50 -3.10
N ILE A 70 -16.91 3.83 -3.88
CA ILE A 70 -15.71 4.36 -4.53
C ILE A 70 -15.93 4.25 -6.05
N LEU A 71 -15.70 5.35 -6.77
CA LEU A 71 -15.82 5.40 -8.23
C LEU A 71 -14.62 4.73 -8.89
N ALA A 72 -14.70 4.44 -10.19
CA ALA A 72 -13.55 3.93 -10.94
C ALA A 72 -12.46 5.01 -11.07
N ASN A 73 -11.18 4.61 -11.06
CA ASN A 73 -10.01 5.48 -11.14
C ASN A 73 -9.93 6.53 -10.01
N GLU A 74 -10.54 6.23 -8.86
CA GLU A 74 -10.48 7.06 -7.67
C GLU A 74 -9.22 6.70 -6.87
N HIS A 75 -8.51 7.71 -6.35
CA HIS A 75 -7.42 7.54 -5.39
C HIS A 75 -7.98 7.13 -4.02
N LEU A 76 -7.48 6.03 -3.46
CA LEU A 76 -7.92 5.51 -2.16
C LEU A 76 -7.01 5.99 -1.03
N LEU A 77 -5.70 5.73 -1.19
CA LEU A 77 -4.63 6.06 -0.26
C LEU A 77 -3.27 5.90 -0.95
N ASP A 78 -2.21 6.46 -0.35
CA ASP A 78 -0.83 6.14 -0.69
C ASP A 78 -0.40 4.92 0.13
N TYR A 79 0.27 3.94 -0.47
CA TYR A 79 0.87 2.82 0.26
C TYR A 79 2.10 3.32 1.02
N ILE A 80 2.02 3.29 2.36
CA ILE A 80 3.03 3.87 3.24
C ILE A 80 3.77 2.77 3.99
N GLY A 81 5.09 2.92 4.06
CA GLY A 81 5.99 2.04 4.81
C GLY A 81 7.37 2.67 4.99
N GLU A 82 8.37 1.82 5.22
CA GLU A 82 9.78 2.20 5.18
C GLU A 82 10.31 2.13 3.75
N ILE A 83 10.80 3.24 3.21
CA ILE A 83 11.48 3.28 1.93
C ILE A 83 12.91 2.76 2.13
N HIS A 84 13.31 1.80 1.30
CA HIS A 84 14.61 1.14 1.38
C HIS A 84 15.22 0.89 0.00
N CYS A 85 16.48 0.44 -0.01
CA CYS A 85 17.25 0.09 -1.22
C CYS A 85 18.03 -1.21 -1.04
N ASP A 86 17.71 -1.99 0.00
CA ASP A 86 18.28 -3.30 0.26
C ASP A 86 17.29 -4.40 -0.15
N GLU A 87 17.71 -5.66 -0.07
CA GLU A 87 16.85 -6.81 -0.35
C GLU A 87 16.00 -7.13 0.88
N ARG A 88 14.71 -7.43 0.66
CA ARG A 88 13.71 -7.74 1.69
C ARG A 88 12.98 -9.04 1.35
N ASP A 89 13.73 -10.08 1.06
CA ASP A 89 13.21 -11.37 0.59
C ASP A 89 12.26 -12.05 1.58
N ASP A 90 12.33 -11.70 2.86
CA ASP A 90 11.48 -12.22 3.92
C ASP A 90 10.23 -11.37 4.21
N SER A 91 10.02 -10.27 3.48
CA SER A 91 8.85 -9.41 3.66
C SER A 91 7.72 -9.69 2.67
N ASP A 92 6.57 -10.07 3.21
CA ASP A 92 5.29 -10.16 2.49
C ASP A 92 4.70 -8.77 2.16
N TYR A 93 5.31 -7.70 2.67
CA TYR A 93 4.80 -6.32 2.62
C TYR A 93 5.73 -5.37 1.85
N ASP A 94 6.71 -5.89 1.12
CA ASP A 94 7.61 -5.08 0.31
C ASP A 94 7.07 -4.86 -1.11
N LEU A 95 6.85 -3.59 -1.47
CA LEU A 95 6.46 -3.17 -2.81
C LEU A 95 7.59 -2.44 -3.53
N SER A 96 7.88 -2.84 -4.76
CA SER A 96 8.79 -2.12 -5.63
C SER A 96 8.20 -0.77 -6.03
N LEU A 97 8.80 0.34 -5.58
CA LEU A 97 8.42 1.70 -5.96
C LEU A 97 9.08 2.13 -7.26
N TRP A 98 10.38 1.85 -7.40
CA TRP A 98 11.14 2.26 -8.58
C TRP A 98 12.32 1.32 -8.83
N ARG A 99 12.63 1.09 -10.10
CA ARG A 99 13.81 0.34 -10.53
C ARG A 99 14.48 1.09 -11.68
N GLY A 100 15.75 1.45 -11.51
CA GLY A 100 16.52 2.09 -12.57
C GLY A 100 18.02 1.97 -12.37
N GLY A 101 18.71 1.53 -13.44
CA GLY A 101 20.12 1.18 -13.36
C GLY A 101 20.35 0.09 -12.31
N GLU A 102 21.23 0.36 -11.35
CA GLU A 102 21.58 -0.55 -10.25
C GLU A 102 20.77 -0.29 -8.97
N ILE A 103 19.88 0.71 -8.97
CA ILE A 103 19.13 1.11 -7.78
C ILE A 103 17.72 0.54 -7.87
N ASN A 104 17.35 -0.24 -6.86
CA ASN A 104 15.98 -0.66 -6.59
C ASN A 104 15.50 0.08 -5.34
N VAL A 105 14.29 0.64 -5.40
CA VAL A 105 13.66 1.32 -4.28
C VAL A 105 12.38 0.56 -3.94
N GLY A 106 12.29 0.08 -2.70
CA GLY A 106 11.12 -0.59 -2.16
C GLY A 106 10.39 0.26 -1.11
N ILE A 107 9.16 -0.12 -0.79
CA ILE A 107 8.39 0.35 0.37
C ILE A 107 7.96 -0.89 1.15
N ASP A 108 8.53 -1.07 2.35
CA ASP A 108 8.19 -2.19 3.22
C ASP A 108 7.25 -1.76 4.35
N ALA A 109 6.05 -2.37 4.39
CA ALA A 109 5.04 -2.12 5.41
C ALA A 109 4.95 -3.22 6.50
N SER A 110 5.98 -4.07 6.62
CA SER A 110 6.03 -5.20 7.56
C SER A 110 5.87 -4.76 9.02
N VAL A 111 6.72 -3.83 9.47
CA VAL A 111 6.80 -3.36 10.87
C VAL A 111 6.28 -1.94 11.07
N ARG A 112 6.10 -1.17 9.99
CA ARG A 112 5.59 0.20 10.04
C ARG A 112 4.88 0.56 8.74
N GLY A 113 3.71 1.19 8.80
CA GLY A 113 2.97 1.55 7.58
C GLY A 113 1.59 2.12 7.85
N ASN A 114 0.72 2.09 6.84
CA ASN A 114 -0.68 2.52 6.94
C ASN A 114 -1.67 1.42 6.53
N GLU A 115 -2.95 1.77 6.35
CA GLU A 115 -4.03 0.86 5.99
C GLU A 115 -3.75 0.04 4.73
N GLY A 116 -2.92 0.54 3.80
CA GLY A 116 -2.56 -0.14 2.56
C GLY A 116 -1.97 -1.54 2.76
N ARG A 117 -1.33 -1.80 3.91
CA ARG A 117 -0.76 -3.12 4.26
C ARG A 117 -1.81 -4.23 4.41
N PHE A 118 -3.10 -3.90 4.46
CA PHE A 118 -4.19 -4.88 4.60
C PHE A 118 -4.88 -5.23 3.27
N ILE A 119 -4.37 -4.77 2.15
CA ILE A 119 -4.92 -5.10 0.83
C ILE A 119 -4.50 -6.53 0.49
N ASN A 120 -5.48 -7.40 0.26
CA ASN A 120 -5.25 -8.80 -0.14
C ASN A 120 -5.10 -8.96 -1.66
N ASP A 121 -4.51 -10.07 -2.10
CA ASP A 121 -4.57 -10.50 -3.50
C ASP A 121 -5.99 -10.95 -3.85
N TYR A 122 -6.44 -10.62 -5.06
CA TYR A 122 -7.80 -10.89 -5.50
C TYR A 122 -8.13 -12.39 -5.67
N ARG A 123 -7.13 -13.27 -5.85
CA ARG A 123 -7.37 -14.69 -6.15
C ARG A 123 -8.06 -15.40 -4.99
N GLY A 124 -9.18 -16.04 -5.29
CA GLY A 124 -10.04 -16.69 -4.28
C GLY A 124 -11.03 -15.73 -3.59
N ILE A 125 -11.00 -14.44 -3.92
CA ILE A 125 -11.91 -13.42 -3.37
C ILE A 125 -12.79 -12.83 -4.49
N HIS A 126 -12.18 -12.41 -5.60
CA HIS A 126 -12.83 -11.84 -6.77
C HIS A 126 -12.36 -12.50 -8.06
N GLU A 127 -13.12 -12.36 -9.16
CA GLU A 127 -12.67 -12.80 -10.49
C GLU A 127 -11.47 -11.98 -10.99
N LYS A 128 -11.43 -10.68 -10.66
CA LYS A 128 -10.40 -9.71 -11.05
C LYS A 128 -10.14 -8.72 -9.92
N PRO A 129 -8.92 -8.15 -9.81
CA PRO A 129 -8.65 -7.12 -8.82
C PRO A 129 -9.50 -5.87 -9.09
N ASN A 130 -9.98 -5.24 -8.01
CA ASN A 130 -10.80 -4.03 -8.08
C ASN A 130 -10.02 -2.75 -7.74
N ALA A 131 -8.75 -2.88 -7.37
CA ALA A 131 -7.78 -1.81 -7.21
C ALA A 131 -6.41 -2.20 -7.79
N MET A 132 -5.50 -1.24 -7.87
CA MET A 132 -4.13 -1.43 -8.35
C MET A 132 -3.16 -0.48 -7.65
N PHE A 133 -1.91 -0.94 -7.54
CA PHE A 133 -0.76 -0.12 -7.20
C PHE A 133 -0.30 0.67 -8.42
N VAL A 134 -0.05 1.97 -8.25
CA VAL A 134 0.38 2.88 -9.32
C VAL A 134 1.49 3.76 -8.78
N ASP A 135 2.70 3.65 -9.33
CA ASP A 135 3.73 4.64 -9.07
C ASP A 135 3.33 5.99 -9.71
N THR A 136 3.40 7.07 -8.94
CA THR A 136 2.98 8.39 -9.41
C THR A 136 3.89 9.47 -8.84
N ARG A 137 4.26 10.42 -9.70
CA ARG A 137 4.93 11.65 -9.27
C ARG A 137 3.86 12.65 -8.85
N ALA A 138 3.80 12.97 -7.56
CA ALA A 138 2.94 14.03 -7.06
C ALA A 138 3.35 15.38 -7.67
N PRO A 139 2.47 16.41 -7.67
CA PRO A 139 2.82 17.75 -8.14
C PRO A 139 4.05 18.37 -7.46
N SER A 140 4.40 17.93 -6.24
CA SER A 140 5.64 18.28 -5.54
C SER A 140 6.92 17.76 -6.21
N GLY A 141 6.78 16.77 -7.09
CA GLY A 141 7.87 15.94 -7.58
C GLY A 141 8.13 14.72 -6.69
N GLU A 142 7.36 14.50 -5.64
CA GLU A 142 7.52 13.33 -4.78
C GLU A 142 7.06 12.05 -5.50
N LEU A 143 7.88 11.01 -5.53
CA LEU A 143 7.51 9.71 -6.07
C LEU A 143 6.82 8.87 -4.99
N ARG A 144 5.61 8.40 -5.29
CA ARG A 144 4.75 7.66 -4.35
C ARG A 144 4.16 6.42 -4.99
N MET A 145 3.73 5.49 -4.15
CA MET A 145 2.91 4.36 -4.56
C MET A 145 1.44 4.64 -4.20
N GLU A 146 0.61 4.98 -5.18
CA GLU A 146 -0.82 5.17 -4.98
C GLU A 146 -1.59 3.85 -5.07
N VAL A 147 -2.67 3.74 -4.30
CA VAL A 147 -3.69 2.71 -4.48
C VAL A 147 -4.90 3.36 -5.16
N LYS A 148 -5.25 2.87 -6.34
CA LYS A 148 -6.37 3.39 -7.14
C LYS A 148 -7.37 2.31 -7.46
N SER A 149 -8.65 2.64 -7.47
CA SER A 149 -9.69 1.70 -7.92
C SER A 149 -9.61 1.49 -9.44
N SER A 150 -9.71 0.23 -9.87
CA SER A 150 -9.77 -0.13 -11.30
C SER A 150 -11.22 -0.14 -11.83
N ARG A 151 -12.20 -0.24 -10.92
CA ARG A 151 -13.63 -0.19 -11.20
C ARG A 151 -14.38 0.44 -10.02
N LEU A 152 -15.69 0.61 -10.17
CA LEU A 152 -16.57 0.95 -9.05
C LEU A 152 -16.48 -0.13 -7.96
N ILE A 153 -16.30 0.30 -6.70
CA ILE A 153 -16.28 -0.55 -5.51
C ILE A 153 -17.46 -0.14 -4.62
N LYS A 154 -18.30 -1.10 -4.25
CA LYS A 154 -19.46 -0.85 -3.38
C LYS A 154 -19.00 -0.65 -1.93
N LYS A 155 -19.78 0.09 -1.15
CA LYS A 155 -19.56 0.18 0.30
C LYS A 155 -19.54 -1.23 0.91
N GLY A 156 -18.54 -1.53 1.72
CA GLY A 156 -18.35 -2.80 2.41
C GLY A 156 -17.73 -3.90 1.55
N GLU A 157 -17.44 -3.65 0.28
CA GLU A 157 -16.73 -4.59 -0.60
C GLU A 157 -15.22 -4.57 -0.27
N GLU A 158 -14.58 -5.75 -0.32
CA GLU A 158 -13.14 -5.89 -0.09
C GLU A 158 -12.34 -5.31 -1.26
N ILE A 159 -11.32 -4.52 -0.93
CA ILE A 159 -10.38 -3.92 -1.87
C ILE A 159 -9.24 -4.92 -2.06
N THR A 160 -9.05 -5.34 -3.31
CA THR A 160 -8.05 -6.34 -3.68
C THR A 160 -7.25 -5.88 -4.89
N VAL A 161 -5.98 -6.27 -4.90
CA VAL A 161 -5.03 -6.01 -5.98
C VAL A 161 -4.50 -7.32 -6.53
N SER A 162 -3.65 -7.26 -7.55
CA SER A 162 -2.81 -8.41 -7.93
C SER A 162 -1.42 -8.20 -7.36
N TYR A 163 -0.94 -9.11 -6.52
CA TYR A 163 0.44 -9.13 -6.02
C TYR A 163 1.47 -9.41 -7.14
N GLY A 164 1.00 -9.89 -8.29
CA GLY A 164 1.85 -10.17 -9.45
C GLY A 164 2.38 -11.60 -9.46
N LYS A 165 2.78 -12.08 -10.64
CA LYS A 165 3.16 -13.48 -10.83
C LYS A 165 4.42 -13.88 -10.06
N GLY A 166 5.40 -12.97 -9.95
CA GLY A 166 6.66 -13.25 -9.25
C GLY A 166 6.46 -13.54 -7.75
N TRP A 167 5.56 -12.80 -7.10
CA TRP A 167 5.23 -13.02 -5.68
C TRP A 167 4.66 -14.42 -5.42
N TRP A 168 3.81 -14.91 -6.34
CA TRP A 168 3.22 -16.25 -6.26
C TRP A 168 4.18 -17.38 -6.64
N GLN A 169 5.21 -17.12 -7.45
CA GLN A 169 6.23 -18.13 -7.81
C GLN A 169 7.24 -18.36 -6.69
N ALA A 170 7.40 -17.40 -5.79
CA ALA A 170 8.33 -17.47 -4.66
C ALA A 170 7.75 -18.24 -3.44
N ARG A 171 6.56 -18.85 -3.57
CA ARG A 171 5.83 -19.53 -2.48
C ARG A 171 5.39 -20.93 -2.87
#